data_AF-A0A2A3DQZ1-F1
#
_entry.id   AF-A0A2A3DQZ1-F1
#
_cell.length_a   1.000
_cell.length_b   1.000
_cell.length_c   1.000
_cell.angle_alpha   90.00
_cell.angle_beta   90.00
_cell.angle_gamma   90.00
#
_symmetry.space_group_name_H-M   'P 1'
#
loop_
_entity.id
_entity.type
_entity.pdbx_description
1 polymer ?
#
loop_
_entity_poly.entity_id
_entity_poly.type
_entity_poly.pdbx_seq_one_letter_code
_entity_poly.pdbx_strand_id
1 'polypeptide(L)'
;MKTARPRKYLFLFLAAATVGLALYNNILARRALTGRPLGRFVHIGGTKLHFLEAGDGQPLLLLHGNGASAEDFTTSGIFDRAAPRYRVLAFDRPGFGMSTRPAGRPWTAAAQADLIDAAVAKLGIERYMVVCHSWGATVALEMARRHPRSVAGVVVVAGYHYPSPRLALAVSAVPAVPLLGTVLRHAVLPSLVRLNWNWGRVWRPRSCQGGSVRSLMEMSPGAARWYTP
;
A
#
# COMPACT_ATOMS: atom_id res chain seq x y z
N MET A 1 -45.91 20.85 -25.89
CA MET A 1 -45.08 19.66 -26.23
C MET A 1 -43.82 19.68 -25.36
N LYS A 2 -43.74 18.87 -24.30
CA LYS A 2 -42.63 18.91 -23.30
C LYS A 2 -41.36 18.23 -23.85
N THR A 3 -40.39 19.02 -24.33
CA THR A 3 -39.06 18.56 -24.76
C THR A 3 -38.14 18.29 -23.56
N ALA A 4 -38.48 17.32 -22.72
CA ALA A 4 -37.67 16.92 -21.56
C ALA A 4 -36.71 15.73 -21.85
N ARG A 5 -36.35 15.48 -23.12
CA ARG A 5 -35.66 14.25 -23.55
C ARG A 5 -34.10 14.29 -23.60
N PRO A 6 -33.39 15.38 -23.94
CA PRO A 6 -31.95 15.30 -24.20
C PRO A 6 -31.09 15.01 -22.95
N ARG A 7 -31.52 15.51 -21.77
CA ARG A 7 -30.79 15.29 -20.50
C ARG A 7 -30.81 13.84 -20.03
N LYS A 8 -31.87 13.09 -20.31
CA LYS A 8 -32.01 11.68 -19.89
C LYS A 8 -31.06 10.77 -20.68
N TYR A 9 -30.94 10.98 -21.99
CA TYR A 9 -30.02 10.20 -22.82
C TYR A 9 -28.56 10.53 -22.51
N LEU A 10 -28.24 11.80 -22.23
CA LEU A 10 -26.90 12.17 -21.77
C LEU A 10 -26.51 11.48 -20.45
N PHE A 11 -27.43 11.45 -19.48
CA PHE A 11 -27.18 10.75 -18.21
C PHE A 11 -26.96 9.24 -18.41
N LEU A 12 -27.81 8.59 -19.22
CA LEU A 12 -27.67 7.17 -19.54
C LEU A 12 -26.34 6.88 -20.25
N PHE A 13 -25.96 7.73 -21.20
CA PHE A 13 -24.67 7.62 -21.89
C PHE A 13 -23.48 7.74 -20.93
N LEU A 14 -23.47 8.76 -20.06
CA LEU A 14 -22.40 8.97 -19.08
C LEU A 14 -22.31 7.81 -18.08
N ALA A 15 -23.46 7.27 -17.63
CA ALA A 15 -23.51 6.12 -16.76
C ALA A 15 -22.95 4.86 -17.45
N ALA A 16 -23.38 4.58 -18.68
CA ALA A 16 -22.89 3.45 -19.47
C ALA A 16 -21.39 3.57 -19.77
N ALA A 17 -20.91 4.76 -20.14
CA ALA A 17 -19.49 5.02 -20.37
C ALA A 17 -18.65 4.80 -19.10
N THR A 18 -19.16 5.23 -17.93
CA THR A 18 -18.49 5.01 -16.64
C THR A 18 -18.38 3.52 -16.30
N VAL A 19 -19.46 2.75 -16.49
CA VAL A 19 -19.46 1.30 -16.27
C VAL A 19 -18.51 0.60 -17.24
N GLY A 20 -18.57 0.95 -18.53
CA GLY A 20 -17.67 0.41 -19.56
C GLY A 20 -16.20 0.67 -19.23
N LEU A 21 -15.85 1.88 -18.81
CA LEU A 21 -14.49 2.24 -18.41
C LEU A 21 -14.04 1.48 -17.14
N ALA A 22 -14.93 1.33 -16.16
CA ALA A 22 -14.65 0.55 -14.95
C ALA A 22 -14.39 -0.93 -15.27
N LEU A 23 -15.18 -1.53 -16.15
CA LEU A 23 -14.98 -2.90 -16.62
C LEU A 23 -13.66 -3.05 -17.37
N TYR A 24 -13.35 -2.13 -18.29
CA TYR A 24 -12.10 -2.11 -19.04
C TYR A 24 -10.88 -2.01 -18.10
N ASN A 25 -10.92 -1.08 -17.15
CA ASN A 25 -9.84 -0.91 -16.16
C ASN A 25 -9.67 -2.17 -15.29
N ASN A 26 -10.75 -2.81 -14.87
CA ASN A 26 -10.72 -4.05 -14.11
C ASN A 26 -10.14 -5.22 -14.91
N ILE A 27 -10.49 -5.37 -16.19
CA ILE A 27 -9.90 -6.39 -17.07
C ILE A 27 -8.39 -6.18 -17.19
N LEU A 28 -7.96 -4.94 -17.43
CA LEU A 28 -6.54 -4.63 -17.52
C LEU A 28 -5.79 -4.81 -16.20
N ALA A 29 -6.41 -4.47 -15.06
CA ALA A 29 -5.84 -4.76 -13.75
C ALA A 29 -5.66 -6.26 -13.53
N ARG A 30 -6.65 -7.09 -13.91
CA ARG A 30 -6.54 -8.55 -13.85
C ARG A 30 -5.43 -9.10 -14.74
N ARG A 31 -5.30 -8.58 -15.97
CA ARG A 31 -4.19 -8.94 -16.88
C ARG A 31 -2.83 -8.52 -16.34
N ALA A 32 -2.72 -7.40 -15.63
CA ALA A 32 -1.46 -7.02 -14.97
C ALA A 32 -1.07 -7.97 -13.83
N LEU A 33 -2.02 -8.74 -13.29
CA LEU A 33 -1.76 -9.76 -12.28
C LEU A 33 -1.44 -11.14 -12.88
N THR A 34 -1.74 -11.38 -14.17
CA THR A 34 -1.42 -12.66 -14.81
C THR A 34 0.08 -12.80 -15.02
N GLY A 35 0.67 -13.89 -14.52
CA GLY A 35 2.12 -14.15 -14.61
C GLY A 35 2.92 -13.65 -13.40
N ARG A 36 2.31 -12.97 -12.43
CA ARG A 36 2.97 -12.66 -11.15
C ARG A 36 3.17 -13.96 -10.34
N PRO A 37 4.28 -14.10 -9.57
CA PRO A 37 4.48 -15.24 -8.71
C PRO A 37 3.28 -15.41 -7.77
N LEU A 38 2.72 -16.63 -7.75
CA LEU A 38 1.57 -16.95 -6.91
C LEU A 38 2.03 -17.03 -5.46
N GLY A 39 1.77 -15.97 -4.69
CA GLY A 39 1.88 -16.02 -3.25
C GLY A 39 0.75 -16.84 -2.62
N ARG A 40 0.69 -16.79 -1.29
CA ARG A 40 -0.31 -17.47 -0.48
C ARG A 40 -1.46 -16.54 -0.15
N PHE A 41 -2.59 -17.13 0.26
CA PHE A 41 -3.77 -16.39 0.70
C PHE A 41 -4.21 -16.82 2.09
N VAL A 42 -4.69 -15.87 2.87
CA VAL A 42 -5.30 -16.10 4.17
C VAL A 42 -6.62 -15.34 4.27
N HIS A 43 -7.64 -15.97 4.85
CA HIS A 43 -8.98 -15.41 4.95
C HIS A 43 -9.30 -15.07 6.42
N ILE A 44 -9.65 -13.82 6.67
CA ILE A 44 -10.04 -13.29 7.99
C ILE A 44 -11.30 -12.44 7.82
N GLY A 45 -12.39 -12.81 8.48
CA GLY A 45 -13.63 -12.03 8.51
C GLY A 45 -14.15 -11.61 7.13
N GLY A 46 -14.19 -12.54 6.17
CA GLY A 46 -14.62 -12.26 4.79
C GLY A 46 -13.62 -11.46 3.93
N THR A 47 -12.46 -11.08 4.49
CA THR A 47 -11.36 -10.45 3.75
C THR A 47 -10.31 -11.49 3.39
N LYS A 48 -10.04 -11.65 2.09
CA LYS A 48 -8.91 -12.40 1.57
C LYS A 48 -7.68 -11.51 1.49
N LEU A 49 -6.63 -11.86 2.20
CA LEU A 49 -5.31 -11.23 2.14
C LEU A 49 -4.35 -12.12 1.33
N HIS A 50 -3.62 -11.50 0.41
CA HIS A 50 -2.49 -12.09 -0.28
C HIS A 50 -1.19 -11.77 0.47
N PHE A 51 -0.26 -12.73 0.49
CA PHE A 51 1.08 -12.51 1.01
C PHE A 51 2.11 -13.41 0.32
N LEU A 52 3.34 -12.93 0.24
CA LEU A 52 4.51 -13.72 -0.13
C LEU A 52 5.18 -14.24 1.13
N GLU A 53 5.76 -15.45 1.06
CA GLU A 53 6.44 -16.07 2.18
C GLU A 53 7.72 -16.77 1.75
N ALA A 54 8.79 -16.60 2.51
CA ALA A 54 10.06 -17.29 2.31
C ALA A 54 10.84 -17.43 3.63
N GLY A 55 11.66 -18.47 3.72
CA GLY A 55 12.44 -18.79 4.92
C GLY A 55 11.61 -19.40 6.05
N ASP A 56 12.29 -19.84 7.09
CA ASP A 56 11.74 -20.61 8.22
C ASP A 56 12.21 -20.10 9.59
N GLY A 57 13.00 -19.01 9.62
CA GLY A 57 13.54 -18.41 10.84
C GLY A 57 12.55 -17.54 11.61
N GLN A 58 13.06 -16.54 12.34
CA GLN A 58 12.23 -15.65 13.14
C GLN A 58 11.20 -14.90 12.26
N PRO A 59 9.93 -14.77 12.66
CA PRO A 59 8.91 -14.11 11.84
C PRO A 59 9.18 -12.61 11.61
N LEU A 60 9.18 -12.20 10.33
CA LEU A 60 9.40 -10.83 9.87
C LEU A 60 8.31 -10.43 8.87
N LEU A 61 7.45 -9.49 9.26
CA LEU A 61 6.42 -8.94 8.39
C LEU A 61 6.95 -7.75 7.58
N LEU A 62 6.61 -7.69 6.29
CA LEU A 62 6.87 -6.55 5.42
C LEU A 62 5.55 -5.89 5.00
N LEU A 63 5.41 -4.58 5.28
CA LEU A 63 4.21 -3.79 4.98
C LEU A 63 4.49 -2.62 4.03
N HIS A 64 3.88 -2.68 2.84
CA HIS A 64 4.11 -1.70 1.77
C HIS A 64 3.31 -0.39 1.96
N GLY A 65 3.74 0.66 1.25
CA GLY A 65 3.11 1.99 1.24
C GLY A 65 1.87 2.10 0.34
N ASN A 66 1.40 3.32 0.07
CA ASN A 66 0.33 3.54 -0.90
C ASN A 66 0.87 3.48 -2.34
N GLY A 67 0.14 2.85 -3.25
CA GLY A 67 0.54 2.65 -4.65
C GLY A 67 1.54 1.51 -4.87
N ALA A 68 1.88 0.78 -3.80
CA ALA A 68 2.81 -0.34 -3.79
C ALA A 68 2.08 -1.68 -3.56
N SER A 69 2.80 -2.79 -3.63
CA SER A 69 2.35 -4.14 -3.29
C SER A 69 3.43 -4.95 -2.55
N ALA A 70 3.10 -6.17 -2.14
CA ALA A 70 4.06 -7.10 -1.53
C ALA A 70 5.27 -7.38 -2.45
N GLU A 71 5.08 -7.39 -3.77
CA GLU A 71 6.13 -7.64 -4.76
C GLU A 71 7.20 -6.53 -4.80
N ASP A 72 6.89 -5.32 -4.34
CA ASP A 72 7.88 -4.24 -4.26
C ASP A 72 9.05 -4.63 -3.32
N PHE A 73 8.80 -5.51 -2.34
CA PHE A 73 9.84 -6.07 -1.47
C PHE A 73 10.70 -7.14 -2.13
N THR A 74 10.16 -7.89 -3.11
CA THR A 74 10.97 -8.79 -3.94
C THR A 74 11.80 -8.00 -4.92
N THR A 75 11.24 -6.99 -5.60
CA THR A 75 11.99 -6.16 -6.56
C THR A 75 13.10 -5.33 -5.89
N SER A 76 12.89 -4.87 -4.65
CA SER A 76 13.95 -4.17 -3.89
C SER A 76 15.03 -5.11 -3.32
N GLY A 77 14.82 -6.42 -3.36
CA GLY A 77 15.75 -7.45 -2.87
C GLY A 77 15.77 -7.63 -1.35
N ILE A 78 14.97 -6.87 -0.57
CA ILE A 78 14.92 -7.04 0.89
C ILE A 78 14.29 -8.39 1.27
N PHE A 79 13.29 -8.84 0.51
CA PHE A 79 12.62 -10.12 0.75
C PHE A 79 13.62 -11.28 0.68
N ASP A 80 14.36 -11.38 -0.43
CA ASP A 80 15.32 -12.46 -0.66
C ASP A 80 16.54 -12.37 0.27
N ARG A 81 16.99 -11.16 0.63
CA ARG A 81 18.12 -10.96 1.56
C ARG A 81 17.77 -11.31 3.01
N ALA A 82 16.49 -11.20 3.40
CA ALA A 82 16.04 -11.51 4.75
C ALA A 82 15.67 -12.99 4.93
N ALA A 83 15.20 -13.66 3.86
CA ALA A 83 14.75 -15.05 3.88
C ALA A 83 15.76 -16.07 4.47
N PRO A 84 17.10 -15.91 4.34
CA PRO A 84 18.06 -16.84 4.95
C PRO A 84 18.10 -16.82 6.48
N ARG A 85 17.52 -15.80 7.14
CA ARG A 85 17.55 -15.63 8.60
C ARG A 85 16.17 -15.53 9.23
N TYR A 86 15.16 -15.16 8.44
CA TYR A 86 13.82 -14.85 8.91
C TYR A 86 12.79 -15.65 8.11
N ARG A 87 11.67 -15.97 8.74
CA ARG A 87 10.45 -16.32 8.04
C ARG A 87 9.78 -15.02 7.62
N VAL A 88 10.02 -14.61 6.38
CA VAL A 88 9.59 -13.31 5.84
C VAL A 88 8.18 -13.43 5.29
N LEU A 89 7.26 -12.56 5.73
CA LEU A 89 5.89 -12.47 5.23
C LEU A 89 5.63 -11.07 4.68
N ALA A 90 5.55 -10.93 3.36
CA ALA A 90 5.20 -9.66 2.72
C ALA A 90 3.70 -9.63 2.38
N PHE A 91 2.94 -8.80 3.08
CA PHE A 91 1.48 -8.73 2.91
C PHE A 91 1.08 -7.66 1.91
N ASP A 92 0.15 -8.00 1.02
CA ASP A 92 -0.66 -7.00 0.32
C ASP A 92 -1.72 -6.47 1.29
N ARG A 93 -1.70 -5.16 1.54
CA ARG A 93 -2.72 -4.52 2.38
C ARG A 93 -4.11 -4.58 1.72
N PRO A 94 -5.21 -4.45 2.49
CA PRO A 94 -6.56 -4.49 1.94
C PRO A 94 -6.78 -3.51 0.78
N GLY A 95 -7.09 -4.05 -0.40
CA GLY A 95 -7.31 -3.28 -1.63
C GLY A 95 -6.07 -2.98 -2.46
N PHE A 96 -4.94 -3.59 -2.09
CA PHE A 96 -3.70 -3.54 -2.85
C PHE A 96 -3.33 -4.93 -3.36
N GLY A 97 -2.52 -4.97 -4.41
CA GLY A 97 -2.07 -6.19 -5.06
C GLY A 97 -3.22 -7.18 -5.31
N MET A 98 -3.14 -8.37 -4.73
CA MET A 98 -4.15 -9.44 -4.87
C MET A 98 -5.08 -9.57 -3.65
N SER A 99 -4.95 -8.68 -2.66
CA SER A 99 -5.82 -8.62 -1.49
C SER A 99 -7.17 -7.97 -1.82
N THR A 100 -8.23 -8.58 -1.30
CA THR A 100 -9.59 -8.03 -1.41
C THR A 100 -9.78 -6.81 -0.50
N ARG A 101 -10.80 -6.01 -0.79
CA ARG A 101 -11.25 -4.91 0.06
C ARG A 101 -12.77 -4.86 0.13
N PRO A 102 -13.39 -5.70 0.97
CA PRO A 102 -14.83 -5.65 1.18
C PRO A 102 -15.32 -4.23 1.50
N ALA A 103 -16.47 -3.87 0.93
CA ALA A 103 -17.19 -2.63 1.24
C ALA A 103 -17.88 -2.74 2.61
N GLY A 104 -18.50 -1.64 3.06
CA GLY A 104 -19.30 -1.63 4.29
C GLY A 104 -18.55 -1.33 5.58
N ARG A 105 -17.23 -1.09 5.52
CA ARG A 105 -16.45 -0.60 6.67
C ARG A 105 -15.31 0.35 6.27
N PRO A 106 -14.88 1.26 7.16
CA PRO A 106 -13.70 2.07 6.93
C PRO A 106 -12.43 1.20 7.07
N TRP A 107 -11.47 1.41 6.17
CA TRP A 107 -10.18 0.72 6.17
C TRP A 107 -9.09 1.62 6.79
N THR A 108 -9.26 1.97 8.07
CA THR A 108 -8.30 2.76 8.84
C THR A 108 -7.01 1.99 9.09
N ALA A 109 -5.94 2.67 9.52
CA ALA A 109 -4.70 2.02 9.91
C ALA A 109 -4.92 0.99 11.04
N ALA A 110 -5.71 1.35 12.06
CA ALA A 110 -6.11 0.44 13.13
C ALA A 110 -6.88 -0.79 12.61
N ALA A 111 -7.83 -0.61 11.70
CA ALA A 111 -8.60 -1.73 11.14
C ALA A 111 -7.75 -2.66 10.25
N GLN A 112 -6.68 -2.13 9.63
CA GLN A 112 -5.69 -2.92 8.89
C GLN A 112 -4.74 -3.64 9.86
N ALA A 113 -4.33 -2.98 10.95
CA ALA A 113 -3.49 -3.58 12.00
C ALA A 113 -4.16 -4.83 12.59
N ASP A 114 -5.42 -4.70 13.06
CA ASP A 114 -6.17 -5.81 13.63
C ASP A 114 -6.33 -6.98 12.65
N LEU A 115 -6.60 -6.67 11.37
CA LEU A 115 -6.78 -7.68 10.34
C LEU A 115 -5.49 -8.46 10.08
N ILE A 116 -4.36 -7.74 9.96
CA ILE A 116 -3.06 -8.34 9.65
C ILE A 116 -2.55 -9.14 10.86
N ASP A 117 -2.69 -8.63 12.09
CA ASP A 117 -2.35 -9.40 13.29
C ASP A 117 -3.15 -10.71 13.37
N ALA A 118 -4.47 -10.65 13.15
CA ALA A 118 -5.31 -11.85 13.11
C ALA A 118 -4.91 -12.82 11.98
N ALA A 119 -4.47 -12.31 10.84
CA ALA A 119 -3.96 -13.11 9.74
C ALA A 119 -2.66 -13.83 10.12
N VAL A 120 -1.74 -13.14 10.78
CA VAL A 120 -0.46 -13.67 11.25
C VAL A 120 -0.67 -14.72 12.34
N ALA A 121 -1.56 -14.45 13.29
CA ALA A 121 -1.96 -15.42 14.31
C ALA A 121 -2.54 -16.70 13.69
N LYS A 122 -3.39 -16.57 12.65
CA LYS A 122 -3.93 -17.72 11.91
C LYS A 122 -2.85 -18.55 11.17
N LEU A 123 -1.69 -17.95 10.89
CA LEU A 123 -0.52 -18.65 10.32
C LEU A 123 0.37 -19.30 11.39
N GLY A 124 -0.09 -19.34 12.65
CA GLY A 124 0.63 -19.93 13.78
C GLY A 124 1.77 -19.08 14.30
N ILE A 125 1.78 -17.77 14.01
CA ILE A 125 2.82 -16.85 14.44
C ILE A 125 2.29 -16.00 15.59
N GLU A 126 2.87 -16.21 16.78
CA GLU A 126 2.48 -15.46 17.98
C GLU A 126 3.25 -14.16 18.15
N ARG A 127 4.52 -14.14 17.75
CA ARG A 127 5.42 -12.99 17.94
C ARG A 127 6.27 -12.72 16.71
N TYR A 128 6.35 -11.47 16.28
CA TYR A 128 6.97 -11.09 15.01
C TYR A 128 7.54 -9.66 15.02
N MET A 129 8.51 -9.40 14.12
CA MET A 129 8.98 -8.04 13.82
C MET A 129 8.27 -7.49 12.59
N VAL A 130 8.19 -6.16 12.47
CA VAL A 130 7.57 -5.50 11.31
C VAL A 130 8.55 -4.53 10.66
N VAL A 131 8.82 -4.71 9.37
CA VAL A 131 9.46 -3.69 8.52
C VAL A 131 8.37 -3.05 7.66
N CYS A 132 8.36 -1.72 7.60
CA CYS A 132 7.31 -1.00 6.89
C CYS A 132 7.86 0.15 6.04
N HIS A 133 7.18 0.44 4.93
CA HIS A 133 7.52 1.54 4.03
C HIS A 133 6.38 2.56 3.92
N SER A 134 6.70 3.86 4.00
CA SER A 134 5.73 4.95 3.74
C SER A 134 4.46 4.81 4.59
N TRP A 135 3.27 4.76 3.97
CA TRP A 135 1.98 4.59 4.67
C TRP A 135 1.87 3.28 5.46
N GLY A 136 2.69 2.26 5.13
CA GLY A 136 2.80 1.05 5.93
C GLY A 136 3.23 1.33 7.38
N ALA A 137 3.95 2.44 7.63
CA ALA A 137 4.34 2.85 8.97
C ALA A 137 3.15 3.18 9.87
N THR A 138 2.11 3.84 9.35
CA THR A 138 0.91 4.14 10.13
C THR A 138 0.22 2.84 10.59
N VAL A 139 0.21 1.82 9.73
CA VAL A 139 -0.33 0.49 10.08
C VAL A 139 0.56 -0.22 11.10
N ALA A 140 1.87 -0.27 10.86
CA ALA A 140 2.82 -0.94 11.75
C ALA A 140 2.85 -0.33 13.17
N LEU A 141 2.72 0.99 13.29
CA LEU A 141 2.64 1.67 14.58
C LEU A 141 1.32 1.36 15.29
N GLU A 142 0.19 1.31 14.57
CA GLU A 142 -1.07 0.84 15.15
C GLU A 142 -0.98 -0.64 15.55
N MET A 143 -0.27 -1.48 14.80
CA MET A 143 -0.01 -2.87 15.21
C MET A 143 0.76 -2.93 16.53
N ALA A 144 1.88 -2.18 16.65
CA ALA A 144 2.67 -2.15 17.88
C ALA A 144 1.87 -1.63 19.08
N ARG A 145 1.04 -0.61 18.87
CA ARG A 145 0.20 -0.01 19.91
C ARG A 145 -0.93 -0.93 20.38
N ARG A 146 -1.55 -1.67 19.46
CA ARG A 146 -2.75 -2.49 19.71
C ARG A 146 -2.43 -3.93 20.07
N HIS A 147 -1.32 -4.46 19.55
CA HIS A 147 -0.87 -5.84 19.74
C HIS A 147 0.56 -5.89 20.33
N PRO A 148 0.82 -5.25 21.48
CA PRO A 148 2.18 -5.13 22.03
C PRO A 148 2.80 -6.47 22.45
N ARG A 149 1.98 -7.52 22.63
CA ARG A 149 2.46 -8.89 22.90
C ARG A 149 2.94 -9.59 21.63
N SER A 150 2.29 -9.33 20.50
CA SER A 150 2.61 -9.93 19.21
C SER A 150 3.77 -9.21 18.51
N VAL A 151 3.84 -7.87 18.61
CA VAL A 151 4.85 -7.07 17.92
C VAL A 151 6.12 -6.94 18.76
N ALA A 152 7.19 -7.61 18.35
CA ALA A 152 8.50 -7.57 19.02
C ALA A 152 9.30 -6.29 18.70
N GLY A 153 9.04 -5.66 17.56
CA GLY A 153 9.75 -4.45 17.13
C GLY A 153 9.30 -3.97 15.76
N VAL A 154 9.52 -2.69 15.48
CA VAL A 154 9.14 -2.04 14.22
C VAL A 154 10.35 -1.31 13.61
N VAL A 155 10.64 -1.60 12.35
CA VAL A 155 11.61 -0.89 11.52
C VAL A 155 10.85 -0.05 10.50
N VAL A 156 11.09 1.27 10.52
CA VAL A 156 10.36 2.24 9.72
C VAL A 156 11.26 2.78 8.60
N VAL A 157 10.87 2.53 7.35
CA VAL A 157 11.58 3.02 6.15
C VAL A 157 10.75 4.12 5.50
N ALA A 158 11.27 5.35 5.44
CA ALA A 158 10.59 6.51 4.87
C ALA A 158 9.13 6.66 5.34
N GLY A 159 8.88 6.39 6.63
CA GLY A 159 7.53 6.13 7.15
C GLY A 159 6.66 7.38 7.29
N TYR A 160 5.37 7.21 7.03
CA TYR A 160 4.35 8.23 7.27
C TYR A 160 3.78 8.09 8.68
N HIS A 161 4.42 8.72 9.67
CA HIS A 161 4.09 8.57 11.10
C HIS A 161 3.83 9.90 11.83
N TYR A 162 4.10 11.05 11.18
CA TYR A 162 3.72 12.37 11.67
C TYR A 162 3.02 13.18 10.56
N PRO A 163 1.76 12.85 10.25
CA PRO A 163 1.02 13.56 9.21
C PRO A 163 0.70 14.98 9.68
N SER A 164 1.43 15.98 9.17
CA SER A 164 0.95 17.36 9.29
C SER A 164 -0.32 17.52 8.46
N PRO A 165 -1.32 18.27 8.95
CA PRO A 165 -2.49 18.61 8.16
C PRO A 165 -2.04 19.29 6.86
N ARG A 166 -2.31 18.65 5.72
CA ARG A 166 -1.97 19.15 4.40
C ARG A 166 -3.17 18.96 3.49
N LEU A 167 -3.46 19.95 2.64
CA LEU A 167 -4.52 19.83 1.64
C LEU A 167 -4.37 18.56 0.79
N ALA A 168 -3.12 18.20 0.46
CA ALA A 168 -2.82 16.96 -0.25
C ALA A 168 -3.35 15.69 0.46
N LEU A 169 -3.30 15.65 1.80
CA LEU A 169 -3.84 14.55 2.59
C LEU A 169 -5.37 14.53 2.53
N ALA A 170 -6.02 15.68 2.66
CA ALA A 170 -7.48 15.79 2.53
C ALA A 170 -7.96 15.36 1.14
N VAL A 171 -7.25 15.76 0.08
CA VAL A 171 -7.51 15.32 -1.30
C VAL A 171 -7.33 13.80 -1.45
N SER A 172 -6.31 13.21 -0.81
CA SER A 172 -6.10 11.75 -0.84
C SER A 172 -7.22 10.93 -0.18
N ALA A 173 -8.07 11.57 0.64
CA ALA A 173 -9.22 10.95 1.27
C ALA A 173 -10.49 10.97 0.38
N VAL A 174 -10.52 11.77 -0.69
CA VAL A 174 -11.66 11.86 -1.62
C VAL A 174 -12.04 10.51 -2.22
N PRO A 175 -11.09 9.65 -2.63
CA PRO A 175 -11.43 8.29 -3.02
C PRO A 175 -12.19 7.54 -1.92
N ALA A 176 -12.06 7.83 -0.62
CA ALA A 176 -12.79 7.11 0.43
C ALA A 176 -14.31 7.38 0.46
N VAL A 177 -14.81 8.43 -0.19
CA VAL A 177 -16.23 8.80 -0.20
C VAL A 177 -17.09 7.72 -0.89
N PRO A 178 -18.21 7.26 -0.31
CA PRO A 178 -19.10 6.29 -0.96
C PRO A 178 -19.61 6.77 -2.32
N LEU A 179 -19.79 5.85 -3.28
CA LEU A 179 -20.21 6.10 -4.66
C LEU A 179 -19.23 6.94 -5.49
N LEU A 180 -18.95 8.19 -5.10
CA LEU A 180 -17.97 9.07 -5.74
C LEU A 180 -16.59 8.41 -5.80
N GLY A 181 -16.13 7.88 -4.65
CA GLY A 181 -14.89 7.17 -4.54
C GLY A 181 -14.84 5.87 -5.35
N THR A 182 -15.99 5.21 -5.56
CA THR A 182 -16.07 4.02 -6.41
C THR A 182 -15.84 4.39 -7.87
N VAL A 183 -16.52 5.44 -8.36
CA VAL A 183 -16.33 5.95 -9.73
C VAL A 183 -14.88 6.42 -9.93
N LEU A 184 -14.33 7.16 -8.98
CA LEU A 184 -12.94 7.62 -9.06
C LEU A 184 -11.96 6.46 -9.11
N ARG A 185 -12.09 5.46 -8.23
CA ARG A 185 -11.15 4.32 -8.14
C ARG A 185 -11.21 3.38 -9.33
N HIS A 186 -12.38 3.15 -9.90
CA HIS A 186 -12.56 2.13 -10.94
C HIS A 186 -12.57 2.70 -12.35
N ALA A 187 -13.09 3.91 -12.56
CA ALA A 187 -13.20 4.51 -13.89
C ALA A 187 -12.18 5.63 -14.12
N VAL A 188 -12.13 6.64 -13.25
CA VAL A 188 -11.43 7.90 -13.55
C VAL A 188 -9.93 7.82 -13.29
N LEU A 189 -9.52 7.47 -12.07
CA LEU A 189 -8.11 7.51 -11.65
C LEU A 189 -7.23 6.56 -12.48
N PRO A 190 -7.58 5.27 -12.70
CA PRO A 190 -6.72 4.38 -13.50
C PRO A 190 -6.54 4.86 -14.94
N SER A 191 -7.55 5.51 -15.50
CA SER A 191 -7.49 6.06 -16.86
C SER A 191 -6.63 7.32 -16.94
N LEU A 192 -6.77 8.25 -15.98
CA LEU A 192 -5.89 9.43 -15.87
C LEU A 192 -4.43 9.03 -15.65
N VAL A 193 -4.23 8.07 -14.75
CA VAL A 193 -2.94 7.43 -14.49
C VAL A 193 -2.32 6.95 -15.79
N ARG A 194 -3.04 6.23 -16.63
CA ARG A 194 -2.54 5.70 -17.92
C ARG A 194 -2.34 6.78 -18.99
N LEU A 195 -3.21 7.78 -19.05
CA LEU A 195 -3.11 8.90 -19.99
C LEU A 195 -1.90 9.80 -19.67
N ASN A 196 -1.43 9.82 -18.42
CA ASN A 196 -0.36 10.70 -17.94
C ASN A 196 0.90 9.95 -17.45
N TRP A 197 1.10 8.69 -17.84
CA TRP A 197 2.12 7.81 -17.24
C TRP A 197 3.52 7.98 -17.86
N ASN A 198 4.33 8.92 -17.33
CA ASN A 198 5.77 9.00 -17.61
C ASN A 198 6.60 8.86 -16.31
N TRP A 199 6.57 7.67 -15.70
CA TRP A 199 7.13 7.43 -14.35
C TRP A 199 8.64 7.52 -14.29
N GLY A 200 9.28 7.35 -15.45
CA GLY A 200 10.69 7.63 -15.62
C GLY A 200 11.06 9.08 -15.32
N ARG A 201 10.14 10.05 -15.32
CA ARG A 201 10.45 11.44 -14.94
C ARG A 201 10.30 11.73 -13.44
N VAL A 202 9.43 11.01 -12.74
CA VAL A 202 9.14 11.24 -11.31
C VAL A 202 10.17 10.54 -10.42
N TRP A 203 10.63 9.35 -10.81
CA TRP A 203 11.60 8.53 -10.06
C TRP A 203 12.97 8.46 -10.73
N ARG A 204 13.23 9.31 -11.75
CA ARG A 204 14.58 9.49 -12.27
C ARG A 204 15.46 9.90 -11.09
N PRO A 205 16.57 9.20 -10.82
CA PRO A 205 17.57 9.73 -9.91
C PRO A 205 17.86 11.15 -10.37
N ARG A 206 17.67 12.14 -9.51
CA ARG A 206 18.33 13.42 -9.78
C ARG A 206 19.81 13.07 -9.80
N SER A 207 20.50 13.43 -10.88
CA SER A 207 21.95 13.38 -10.87
C SER A 207 22.38 14.17 -9.64
N CYS A 208 23.08 13.52 -8.70
CA CYS A 208 23.82 14.23 -7.68
C CYS A 208 24.90 15.02 -8.42
N GLN A 209 24.59 16.23 -8.87
CA GLN A 209 25.61 17.13 -9.38
C GLN A 209 26.46 17.55 -8.18
N GLY A 210 27.68 17.01 -8.12
CA GLY A 210 28.74 17.49 -7.25
C GLY A 210 28.69 16.95 -5.82
N GLY A 211 29.03 15.69 -5.63
CA GLY A 211 29.33 15.12 -4.31
C GLY A 211 29.47 13.62 -4.43
N SER A 212 30.70 13.11 -4.44
CA SER A 212 30.91 11.67 -4.40
C SER A 212 30.24 11.10 -3.15
N VAL A 213 29.78 9.85 -3.18
CA VAL A 213 29.17 9.16 -2.02
C VAL A 213 30.10 9.18 -0.78
N ARG A 214 31.38 9.47 -0.96
CA ARG A 214 32.37 9.70 0.10
C ARG A 214 32.12 10.99 0.90
N SER A 215 31.59 12.06 0.29
CA SER A 215 31.37 13.35 0.96
C SER A 215 30.13 13.40 1.87
N LEU A 216 29.32 12.35 1.91
CA LEU A 216 28.22 12.20 2.87
C LEU A 216 28.66 11.46 4.14
N MET A 217 29.83 10.83 4.14
CA MET A 217 30.44 10.18 5.30
C MET A 217 31.45 11.08 6.03
N GLU A 218 31.92 12.16 5.39
CA GLU A 218 32.83 13.14 5.98
C GLU A 218 32.17 14.54 5.98
N MET A 219 32.06 15.16 7.17
CA MET A 219 31.46 16.47 7.53
C MET A 219 29.96 16.39 7.92
N SER A 220 29.52 16.72 9.14
CA SER A 220 30.01 17.68 10.15
C SER A 220 29.79 17.18 11.59
N PRO A 221 30.72 17.41 12.55
CA PRO A 221 30.56 17.09 13.98
C PRO A 221 29.40 17.84 14.68
N GLY A 222 28.67 18.71 13.98
CA GLY A 222 27.61 19.54 14.57
C GLY A 222 26.21 18.92 14.63
N ALA A 223 25.99 17.72 14.06
CA ALA A 223 24.66 17.09 14.05
C ALA A 223 24.32 16.30 15.32
N ALA A 224 25.24 16.24 16.30
CA ALA A 224 25.07 15.51 17.56
C ALA A 224 24.38 16.33 18.68
N ARG A 225 23.47 17.27 18.35
CA ARG A 225 22.77 18.08 19.36
C ARG A 225 21.25 17.89 19.45
N TRP A 226 20.70 16.93 18.70
CA TRP A 226 19.33 16.48 18.90
C TRP A 226 19.36 15.01 19.27
N TYR A 227 19.63 14.73 20.54
CA TYR A 227 19.24 13.54 21.32
C TYR A 227 20.19 13.41 22.51
N THR A 228 19.72 13.82 23.69
CA THR A 228 20.01 13.24 25.02
C THR A 228 19.15 13.98 26.06
N PRO A 229 18.83 13.32 27.18
CA PRO A 229 17.49 12.87 27.60
C PRO A 229 16.49 13.97 28.00
#